data_AF-A0A838EX19-F1
#
_entry.id   AF-A0A838EX19-F1
#
_cell.length_a   1.000
_cell.length_b   1.000
_cell.length_c   1.000
_cell.angle_alpha   90.00
_cell.angle_beta   90.00
_cell.angle_gamma   90.00
#
_symmetry.space_group_name_H-M   'P 1'
#
loop_
_entity.id
_entity.type
_entity.pdbx_description
1 polymer ?
#
loop_
_entity_poly.entity_id
_entity_poly.type
_entity_poly.pdbx_seq_one_letter_code
_entity_poly.pdbx_strand_id
1 'polypeptide(L)'
;MSSIDTRSSFFPKTRSATTESAQGGSKVGATERNSAERTSEIQDRTGTDAKVSIGDGVKDFSRIKKAAMAAPDVDNTEKIARLKAQIAAGTYEVDYDGLADKILTTEF
;
A
#
# COMPACT_ATOMS: atom_id res chain seq x y z
N MET A 1 -19.91 -43.90 -24.60
CA MET A 1 -18.88 -42.83 -24.45
C MET A 1 -18.97 -42.31 -23.03
N SER A 2 -18.02 -42.66 -22.16
CA SER A 2 -18.06 -42.33 -20.74
C SER A 2 -17.29 -41.04 -20.45
N SER A 3 -17.91 -40.06 -19.82
CA SER A 3 -17.27 -38.83 -19.36
C SER A 3 -16.64 -39.05 -17.97
N ILE A 4 -15.32 -38.88 -17.87
CA ILE A 4 -14.60 -38.87 -16.57
C ILE A 4 -14.64 -37.45 -16.00
N ASP A 5 -15.16 -37.31 -14.78
CA ASP A 5 -15.15 -36.07 -14.01
C ASP A 5 -13.84 -35.98 -13.21
N THR A 6 -13.04 -34.95 -13.47
CA THR A 6 -11.69 -34.75 -12.89
C THR A 6 -11.67 -33.77 -11.71
N ARG A 7 -12.82 -33.49 -11.09
CA ARG A 7 -12.92 -32.52 -10.00
C ARG A 7 -12.60 -33.16 -8.65
N SER A 8 -11.66 -32.55 -7.91
CA SER A 8 -11.29 -32.99 -6.57
C SER A 8 -12.38 -32.62 -5.55
N SER A 9 -12.68 -33.54 -4.63
CA SER A 9 -13.65 -33.38 -3.53
C SER A 9 -13.25 -32.33 -2.48
N PHE A 10 -12.19 -31.55 -2.72
CA PHE A 10 -11.63 -30.59 -1.79
C PHE A 10 -12.38 -29.25 -1.74
N PHE A 11 -13.32 -28.99 -2.65
CA PHE A 11 -14.11 -27.75 -2.65
C PHE A 11 -15.61 -28.03 -2.57
N PRO A 12 -16.21 -27.96 -1.37
CA PRO A 12 -17.64 -28.18 -1.21
C PRO A 12 -18.44 -27.00 -1.78
N LYS A 13 -19.12 -27.25 -2.91
CA LYS A 13 -20.29 -26.53 -3.47
C LYS A 13 -20.30 -25.00 -3.29
N THR A 14 -19.61 -24.26 -4.18
CA THR A 14 -20.10 -22.92 -4.54
C THR A 14 -21.20 -23.08 -5.59
N ARG A 15 -22.44 -22.74 -5.21
CA ARG A 15 -23.56 -22.68 -6.16
C ARG A 15 -23.26 -21.56 -7.17
N SER A 16 -23.36 -21.88 -8.46
CA SER A 16 -23.54 -20.83 -9.48
C SER A 16 -24.85 -20.09 -9.19
N ALA A 17 -24.76 -18.78 -9.03
CA ALA A 17 -25.86 -17.86 -9.27
C ALA A 17 -25.31 -16.74 -10.17
N THR A 18 -25.61 -16.88 -11.45
CA THR A 18 -26.03 -15.82 -12.38
C THR A 18 -25.31 -14.46 -12.34
N THR A 19 -24.68 -14.17 -13.47
CA THR A 19 -24.43 -12.84 -14.03
C THR A 19 -25.53 -11.82 -13.75
N GLU A 20 -25.20 -10.79 -12.96
CA GLU A 20 -25.73 -9.43 -13.12
C GLU A 20 -24.55 -8.46 -13.27
N SER A 21 -24.69 -7.64 -14.30
CA SER A 21 -23.76 -6.69 -14.87
C SER A 21 -23.50 -5.46 -13.98
N ALA A 22 -22.24 -5.03 -13.98
CA ALA A 22 -21.80 -3.63 -13.93
C ALA A 22 -22.55 -2.67 -12.99
N GLN A 23 -22.18 -2.65 -11.71
CA GLN A 23 -22.24 -1.42 -10.92
C GLN A 23 -21.25 -1.45 -9.75
N GLY A 24 -20.42 -0.41 -9.64
CA GLY A 24 -19.72 -0.08 -8.40
C GLY A 24 -18.21 -0.33 -8.41
N GLY A 25 -17.47 0.45 -9.21
CA GLY A 25 -16.03 0.68 -9.03
C GLY A 25 -15.71 1.45 -7.73
N SER A 26 -16.13 0.92 -6.59
CA SER A 26 -15.84 1.43 -5.24
C SER A 26 -15.06 0.41 -4.39
N LYS A 27 -14.62 -0.70 -4.99
CA LYS A 27 -13.93 -1.80 -4.31
C LYS A 27 -12.41 -1.65 -4.25
N VAL A 28 -11.88 -0.44 -4.15
CA VAL A 28 -10.49 -0.22 -3.68
C VAL A 28 -10.45 1.14 -3.01
N GLY A 29 -10.74 1.22 -1.70
CA GLY A 29 -10.56 2.49 -0.97
C GLY A 29 -11.59 2.82 0.08
N ALA A 30 -11.79 1.94 1.05
CA ALA A 30 -12.06 2.34 2.43
C ALA A 30 -11.73 1.13 3.29
N THR A 31 -10.89 1.31 4.30
CA THR A 31 -10.78 0.31 5.35
C THR A 31 -12.16 0.25 6.01
N GLU A 32 -12.97 -0.76 5.68
CA GLU A 32 -14.23 -1.00 6.37
C GLU A 32 -13.91 -1.13 7.85
N ARG A 33 -14.31 -0.13 8.63
CA ARG A 33 -14.14 -0.15 10.08
C ARG A 33 -15.15 -1.16 10.61
N ASN A 34 -14.69 -2.05 11.50
CA ASN A 34 -15.57 -2.98 12.18
C ASN A 34 -16.73 -2.24 12.86
N SER A 35 -17.92 -2.85 12.90
CA SER A 35 -19.02 -2.36 13.71
C SER A 35 -18.61 -2.30 15.18
N ALA A 36 -19.26 -1.44 15.96
CA ALA A 36 -18.94 -1.26 17.38
C ALA A 36 -19.03 -2.59 18.16
N GLU A 37 -20.08 -3.38 17.89
CA GLU A 37 -20.32 -4.70 18.46
C GLU A 37 -19.19 -5.70 18.13
N ARG A 38 -18.75 -5.71 16.87
CA ARG A 38 -17.67 -6.59 16.41
C ARG A 38 -16.33 -6.21 17.02
N THR A 39 -16.12 -4.92 17.28
CA THR A 39 -14.89 -4.41 17.89
C THR A 39 -14.78 -4.87 19.35
N SER A 40 -15.88 -4.82 20.10
CA SER A 40 -15.95 -5.34 21.47
C SER A 40 -15.70 -6.86 21.54
N GLU A 41 -16.34 -7.64 20.67
CA GLU A 41 -16.14 -9.10 20.61
C GLU A 41 -14.67 -9.48 20.30
N ILE A 42 -14.03 -8.74 19.40
CA ILE A 42 -12.60 -8.93 19.08
C ILE A 42 -11.74 -8.56 20.29
N GLN A 43 -12.02 -7.45 20.95
CA GLN A 43 -11.24 -7.00 22.10
C GLN A 43 -11.33 -7.97 23.28
N ASP A 44 -12.50 -8.56 23.52
CA ASP A 44 -12.71 -9.55 24.57
C ASP A 44 -12.00 -10.87 24.27
N ARG A 45 -12.01 -11.31 23.01
CA ARG A 45 -11.32 -12.55 22.59
C ARG A 45 -9.81 -12.40 22.45
N THR A 46 -9.31 -11.23 22.04
CA THR A 46 -7.89 -10.97 21.86
C THR A 46 -7.21 -10.53 23.16
N GLY A 47 -7.98 -10.03 24.14
CA GLY A 47 -7.44 -9.60 25.45
C GLY A 47 -6.88 -10.73 26.33
N THR A 48 -7.27 -11.98 26.05
CA THR A 48 -6.86 -13.18 26.80
C THR A 48 -5.58 -13.84 26.27
N ASP A 49 -5.15 -13.52 25.05
CA ASP A 49 -3.95 -14.08 24.43
C ASP A 49 -2.84 -13.00 24.45
N ALA A 50 -1.74 -13.29 25.14
CA ALA A 50 -0.52 -12.47 25.33
C ALA A 50 -0.64 -10.95 25.05
N LYS A 51 -0.90 -10.15 26.10
CA LYS A 51 -0.74 -8.67 26.03
C LYS A 51 0.74 -8.30 25.87
N VAL A 52 1.22 -8.23 24.63
CA VAL A 52 2.52 -7.63 24.32
C VAL A 52 2.34 -6.11 24.30
N SER A 53 2.79 -5.45 25.36
CA SER A 53 2.77 -3.98 25.45
C SER A 53 3.81 -3.40 24.49
N ILE A 54 3.38 -3.05 23.28
CA ILE A 54 4.19 -2.28 22.34
C ILE A 54 4.37 -0.87 22.94
N GLY A 55 5.62 -0.44 23.12
CA GLY A 55 5.93 0.92 23.60
C GLY A 55 5.38 1.98 22.64
N ASP A 56 4.93 3.11 23.18
CA ASP A 56 4.18 4.10 22.39
C ASP A 56 5.00 4.70 21.24
N GLY A 57 6.32 4.86 21.41
CA GLY A 57 7.21 5.30 20.33
C GLY A 57 7.24 4.35 19.11
N VAL A 58 7.08 3.04 19.32
CA VAL A 58 7.03 2.06 18.22
C VAL A 58 5.68 2.12 17.49
N LYS A 59 4.58 2.37 18.22
CA LYS A 59 3.25 2.58 17.62
C LYS A 59 3.23 3.83 16.76
N ASP A 60 3.82 4.92 17.25
CA ASP A 60 3.85 6.18 16.53
C ASP A 60 4.76 6.10 15.30
N PHE A 61 5.92 5.45 15.41
CA PHE A 61 6.75 5.17 14.24
C PHE A 61 6.01 4.34 13.18
N SER A 62 5.26 3.31 13.58
CA SER A 62 4.45 2.50 12.66
C SER A 62 3.38 3.33 11.95
N ARG A 63 2.69 4.21 12.68
CA ARG A 63 1.67 5.11 12.12
C ARG A 63 2.28 6.11 11.15
N ILE A 64 3.39 6.74 11.51
CA ILE A 64 4.10 7.70 10.66
C ILE A 64 4.61 7.00 9.40
N LYS A 65 5.24 5.83 9.53
CA LYS A 65 5.71 5.04 8.38
C LYS A 65 4.56 4.67 7.44
N LYS A 66 3.42 4.24 8.00
CA LYS A 66 2.23 3.91 7.20
C LYS A 66 1.66 5.14 6.48
N ALA A 67 1.64 6.29 7.14
CA ALA A 67 1.22 7.55 6.53
C ALA A 67 2.18 8.01 5.43
N ALA A 68 3.49 7.90 5.65
CA ALA A 68 4.52 8.25 4.67
C ALA A 68 4.48 7.32 3.44
N MET A 69 4.26 6.01 3.65
CA MET A 69 4.11 5.05 2.54
C MET A 69 2.77 5.17 1.80
N ALA A 70 1.75 5.76 2.42
CA ALA A 70 0.46 6.02 1.79
C ALA A 70 0.40 7.40 1.12
N ALA A 71 1.45 8.22 1.28
CA ALA A 71 1.54 9.48 0.55
C ALA A 71 1.69 9.17 -0.96
N PRO A 72 0.96 9.88 -1.83
CA PRO A 72 1.12 9.72 -3.27
C PRO A 72 2.54 10.11 -3.68
N ASP A 73 3.10 9.38 -4.65
CA ASP A 73 4.39 9.72 -5.23
C ASP A 73 4.35 11.16 -5.72
N VAL A 74 5.36 11.95 -5.34
CA VAL A 74 5.47 13.34 -5.77
C VAL A 74 5.62 13.35 -7.28
N ASP A 75 4.65 13.93 -7.99
CA ASP A 75 4.73 14.07 -9.43
C ASP A 75 5.84 15.07 -9.79
N ASN A 76 6.94 14.52 -10.30
CA ASN A 76 8.13 15.27 -10.69
C ASN A 76 8.20 15.51 -12.21
N THR A 77 7.17 15.16 -12.99
CA THR A 77 7.19 15.23 -14.45
C THR A 77 7.50 16.64 -14.97
N GLU A 78 6.85 17.67 -14.45
CA GLU A 78 7.12 19.07 -14.86
C GLU A 78 8.55 19.50 -14.53
N LYS A 79 9.04 19.15 -13.34
CA LYS A 79 10.40 19.50 -12.90
C LYS A 79 11.44 18.84 -13.82
N ILE A 80 11.23 17.58 -14.16
CA ILE A 80 12.09 16.83 -15.09
C ILE A 80 12.07 17.46 -16.48
N ALA A 81 10.90 17.86 -16.99
CA ALA A 81 10.79 18.51 -18.29
C ALA A 81 11.55 19.84 -18.35
N ARG A 82 11.43 20.68 -17.32
CA ARG A 82 12.17 21.95 -17.21
C ARG A 82 13.68 21.73 -17.18
N LEU A 83 14.15 20.78 -16.36
CA LEU A 83 15.58 20.44 -16.28
C LEU A 83 16.11 19.91 -17.62
N LYS A 84 15.37 19.03 -18.30
CA LYS A 84 15.74 18.54 -19.63
C LYS A 84 15.87 19.67 -20.65
N ALA A 85 14.95 20.63 -20.64
CA ALA A 85 15.01 21.79 -21.52
C ALA A 85 16.23 22.68 -21.24
N GLN A 86 16.55 22.93 -19.95
CA GLN A 86 17.72 23.71 -19.55
C GLN A 86 19.03 23.04 -19.96
N ILE A 87 19.13 21.72 -19.80
CA ILE A 87 20.30 20.93 -20.22
C ILE A 87 20.44 20.99 -21.75
N ALA A 88 19.36 20.81 -22.50
CA ALA A 88 19.39 20.88 -23.97
C ALA A 88 19.75 22.28 -24.49
N ALA A 89 19.33 23.33 -23.78
CA ALA A 89 19.68 24.71 -24.07
C ALA A 89 21.09 25.11 -23.62
N GLY A 90 21.81 24.23 -22.89
CA GLY A 90 23.14 24.53 -22.34
C GLY A 90 23.16 25.57 -21.22
N THR A 91 22.00 25.84 -20.60
CA THR A 91 21.83 26.84 -19.53
C THR A 91 21.76 26.20 -18.14
N TYR A 92 21.92 24.89 -18.06
CA TYR A 92 21.95 24.16 -16.80
C TYR A 92 23.34 24.26 -16.15
N GLU A 93 23.41 25.00 -15.06
CA GLU A 93 24.61 25.10 -14.22
C GLU A 93 24.60 23.98 -13.18
N VAL A 94 25.68 23.19 -13.15
CA VAL A 94 25.83 22.09 -12.20
C VAL A 94 26.30 22.65 -10.86
N ASP A 95 25.56 22.36 -9.80
CA ASP A 95 26.00 22.60 -8.44
C ASP A 95 26.97 21.48 -8.01
N TYR A 96 28.27 21.80 -8.01
CA TYR A 96 29.33 20.85 -7.68
C TYR A 96 29.38 20.49 -6.19
N ASP A 97 29.03 21.42 -5.30
CA ASP A 97 29.02 21.19 -3.85
C ASP A 97 27.85 20.25 -3.51
N GLY A 98 26.66 20.54 -4.05
CA GLY A 98 25.50 19.66 -3.89
C GLY A 98 25.70 18.28 -4.53
N LEU A 99 26.47 18.19 -5.62
CA LEU A 99 26.85 16.91 -6.23
C LEU A 99 27.80 16.11 -5.32
N ALA A 100 28.81 16.76 -4.75
CA ALA A 100 29.76 16.12 -3.84
C ALA A 100 29.06 15.59 -2.59
N ASP A 101 28.20 16.41 -1.96
CA ASP A 101 27.40 16.01 -0.80
C ASP A 101 26.51 14.81 -1.12
N LYS A 102 25.92 14.75 -2.32
CA LYS A 102 25.07 13.63 -2.74
C LYS A 102 25.85 12.35 -2.95
N ILE A 103 27.06 12.44 -3.50
CA ILE A 103 27.96 11.29 -3.67
C ILE A 103 28.37 10.75 -2.30
N LEU A 104 28.80 11.63 -1.40
CA LEU A 104 29.21 11.24 -0.05
C LEU A 104 28.06 10.63 0.78
N THR A 105 26.85 11.16 0.66
CA THR A 105 25.67 10.60 1.35
C THR A 105 25.15 9.28 0.76
N THR A 106 25.60 8.88 -0.43
CA THR A 106 25.20 7.61 -1.05
C THR A 106 26.24 6.50 -0.77
N GLU A 107 27.49 6.87 -0.54
CA GLU A 107 28.59 5.91 -0.28
C GLU A 107 28.75 5.51 1.20
N PHE A 108 28.12 6.23 2.14
CA PHE A 108 28.13 5.94 3.58
C PHE A 108 26.71 5.72 4.12
#